data_AF-A0A271VQ81-F1
#
_entry.id   AF-A0A271VQ81-F1
#
_cell.length_a   1.000
_cell.length_b   1.000
_cell.length_c   1.000
_cell.angle_alpha   90.00
_cell.angle_beta   90.00
_cell.angle_gamma   90.00
#
_symmetry.space_group_name_H-M   'P 1'
#
loop_
_entity.id
_entity.type
_entity.pdbx_description
1 polymer ?
#
loop_
_entity_poly.entity_id
_entity_poly.type
_entity_poly.pdbx_seq_one_letter_code
_entity_poly.pdbx_strand_id
1 'polypeptide(L)'
;MKRQGGFTLIELVVVIVILGILAVTAAPRFLNLQSDARQASLQGLKGAIDGAAGIVYGKAAIEGSEAKSVATDVDGISTIYGYPVASNDGIGKAVVGLGSGGDWSVFADTVNKQYYATFKTGTTLTAAPTECFVLYKQASGTDTASAASTTVNSTCN
;
A
#
# COMPACT_ATOMS: atom_id res chain seq x y z
N MET A 1 48.16 30.16 -31.85
CA MET A 1 47.17 29.08 -32.07
C MET A 1 47.43 27.99 -31.05
N LYS A 2 46.50 27.76 -30.11
CA LYS A 2 46.62 26.70 -29.09
C LYS A 2 46.29 25.38 -29.78
N ARG A 3 47.21 24.39 -29.77
CA ARG A 3 46.93 23.06 -30.33
C ARG A 3 45.87 22.39 -29.44
N GLN A 4 44.71 22.13 -30.01
CA GLN A 4 43.65 21.36 -29.37
C GLN A 4 44.09 19.89 -29.43
N GLY A 5 44.43 19.30 -28.28
CA GLY A 5 44.73 17.88 -28.20
C GLY A 5 43.47 17.09 -28.52
N GLY A 6 43.50 16.32 -29.61
CA GLY A 6 42.43 15.39 -29.94
C GLY A 6 42.43 14.21 -28.96
N PHE A 7 41.26 13.63 -28.74
CA PHE A 7 41.12 12.36 -28.03
C PHE A 7 41.83 11.24 -28.80
N THR A 8 42.53 10.35 -28.08
CA THR A 8 43.13 9.15 -28.65
C THR A 8 42.07 8.04 -28.81
N LEU A 9 42.24 7.16 -29.79
CA LEU A 9 41.36 6.00 -29.96
C LEU A 9 41.37 5.09 -28.73
N ILE A 10 42.51 4.98 -28.06
CA ILE A 10 42.64 4.14 -26.85
C ILE A 10 41.85 4.71 -25.67
N GLU A 11 41.81 6.04 -25.49
CA GLU A 11 40.98 6.66 -24.46
C GLU A 11 39.49 6.34 -24.67
N LEU A 12 39.01 6.41 -25.91
CA LEU A 12 37.62 6.08 -26.22
C LEU A 12 37.31 4.60 -25.95
N VAL A 13 38.21 3.69 -26.31
CA VAL A 13 38.06 2.25 -26.05
C VAL A 13 38.05 1.95 -24.55
N VAL A 14 38.95 2.55 -23.78
CA VAL A 14 38.99 2.34 -22.32
C VAL A 14 37.70 2.82 -21.66
N VAL A 15 37.14 3.95 -22.09
CA VAL A 15 35.88 4.48 -21.55
C VAL A 15 34.71 3.52 -21.79
N ILE A 16 34.54 2.99 -23.01
CA ILE A 16 33.44 2.05 -23.30
C ILE A 16 33.60 0.72 -22.54
N VAL A 17 34.85 0.27 -22.32
CA VAL A 17 35.11 -0.95 -21.53
C VAL A 17 34.73 -0.73 -20.07
N ILE A 18 35.11 0.40 -19.48
CA ILE A 18 34.73 0.74 -18.10
C ILE A 18 33.21 0.85 -17.97
N LEU A 19 32.53 1.55 -18.91
CA LEU A 19 31.07 1.64 -18.91
C LEU A 19 30.40 0.28 -19.07
N GLY A 20 30.98 -0.64 -19.87
CA GLY A 20 30.49 -2.01 -20.01
C GLY A 20 30.52 -2.79 -18.69
N ILE A 21 31.62 -2.71 -17.93
CA ILE A 21 31.77 -3.39 -16.64
C ILE A 21 30.76 -2.82 -15.61
N LEU A 22 30.61 -1.49 -15.56
CA LEU A 22 29.66 -0.84 -14.66
C LEU A 22 28.20 -1.19 -15.01
N ALA A 23 27.87 -1.29 -16.30
CA ALA A 23 26.52 -1.65 -16.73
C ALA A 23 26.14 -3.08 -16.32
N VAL A 24 27.02 -4.06 -16.53
CA VAL A 24 26.75 -5.48 -16.20
C VAL A 24 26.57 -5.69 -14.69
N THR A 25 27.32 -4.96 -13.88
CA THR A 25 27.22 -5.05 -12.41
C THR A 25 26.03 -4.29 -11.82
N ALA A 26 25.61 -3.18 -12.45
CA ALA A 26 24.47 -2.38 -11.99
C ALA A 26 23.10 -2.91 -12.45
N ALA A 27 23.01 -3.50 -13.64
CA ALA A 27 21.75 -3.92 -14.25
C ALA A 27 20.92 -4.90 -13.39
N PRO A 28 21.49 -5.95 -12.77
CA PRO A 28 20.71 -6.89 -11.95
C PRO A 28 20.06 -6.22 -10.73
N ARG A 29 20.76 -5.27 -10.11
CA ARG A 29 20.23 -4.51 -8.96
C ARG A 29 19.13 -3.56 -9.40
N PHE A 30 19.31 -2.86 -10.52
CA PHE A 30 18.33 -1.90 -11.04
C PHE A 30 16.97 -2.55 -11.34
N LEU A 31 16.97 -3.80 -11.83
CA LEU A 31 15.73 -4.54 -12.10
C LEU A 31 14.93 -4.86 -10.82
N ASN A 32 15.60 -5.21 -9.72
CA ASN A 32 14.93 -5.57 -8.45
C ASN A 32 14.47 -4.35 -7.63
N LEU A 33 15.02 -3.16 -7.87
CA LEU A 33 14.66 -1.96 -7.09
C LEU A 33 13.17 -1.59 -7.22
N GLN A 34 12.55 -1.87 -8.37
CA GLN A 34 11.13 -1.56 -8.59
C GLN A 34 10.20 -2.49 -7.80
N SER A 35 10.48 -3.80 -7.78
CA SER A 35 9.72 -4.75 -6.97
C SER A 35 9.88 -4.46 -5.48
N ASP A 36 11.10 -4.17 -5.04
CA ASP A 36 11.40 -3.82 -3.65
C ASP A 36 10.67 -2.54 -3.23
N ALA A 37 10.68 -1.51 -4.08
CA ALA A 37 9.96 -0.26 -3.83
C ALA A 37 8.45 -0.46 -3.74
N ARG A 38 7.87 -1.30 -4.60
CA ARG A 38 6.44 -1.63 -4.55
C ARG A 38 6.10 -2.39 -3.26
N GLN A 39 6.87 -3.41 -2.92
CA GLN A 39 6.68 -4.17 -1.69
C GLN A 39 6.79 -3.28 -0.45
N ALA A 40 7.79 -2.39 -0.40
CA ALA A 40 7.97 -1.43 0.69
C ALA A 40 6.77 -0.47 0.80
N SER A 41 6.23 0.00 -0.32
CA SER A 41 5.06 0.88 -0.35
C SER A 41 3.81 0.18 0.19
N LEU A 42 3.58 -1.08 -0.18
CA LEU A 42 2.46 -1.87 0.33
C LEU A 42 2.61 -2.16 1.83
N GLN A 43 3.82 -2.43 2.30
CA GLN A 43 4.08 -2.58 3.74
C GLN A 43 3.85 -1.27 4.51
N GLY A 44 4.27 -0.13 3.94
CA GLY A 44 3.97 1.20 4.48
C GLY A 44 2.46 1.45 4.58
N LEU A 45 1.71 1.08 3.53
CA LEU A 45 0.25 1.19 3.53
C LEU A 45 -0.39 0.27 4.58
N LYS A 46 0.08 -0.98 4.73
CA LYS A 46 -0.38 -1.86 5.80
C LYS A 46 -0.19 -1.21 7.18
N GLY A 47 0.98 -0.62 7.44
CA GLY A 47 1.23 0.11 8.68
C GLY A 47 0.26 1.28 8.90
N ALA A 48 -0.06 2.03 7.84
CA ALA A 48 -1.03 3.12 7.92
C ALA A 48 -2.46 2.63 8.22
N ILE A 49 -2.88 1.52 7.60
CA ILE A 49 -4.18 0.88 7.85
C ILE A 49 -4.25 0.37 9.29
N ASP A 50 -3.25 -0.38 9.75
CA ASP A 50 -3.22 -0.92 11.12
C ASP A 50 -3.21 0.20 12.16
N GLY A 51 -2.43 1.27 11.92
CA GLY A 51 -2.39 2.45 12.78
C GLY A 51 -3.74 3.17 12.83
N ALA A 52 -4.39 3.40 11.69
CA ALA A 52 -5.70 4.04 11.64
C ALA A 52 -6.77 3.19 12.32
N ALA A 53 -6.78 1.88 12.09
CA ALA A 53 -7.70 0.96 12.73
C ALA A 53 -7.54 0.95 14.26
N GLY A 54 -6.31 0.98 14.77
CA GLY A 54 -6.03 1.09 16.20
C GLY A 54 -6.48 2.41 16.81
N ILE A 55 -6.28 3.54 16.11
CA ILE A 55 -6.75 4.86 16.57
C ILE A 55 -8.28 4.91 16.63
N VAL A 56 -8.95 4.41 15.61
CA VAL A 56 -10.42 4.37 15.57
C VAL A 56 -10.97 3.46 16.66
N TYR A 57 -10.36 2.31 16.88
CA TYR A 57 -10.71 1.43 18.01
C TYR A 57 -10.54 2.12 19.36
N GLY A 58 -9.44 2.86 19.56
CA GLY A 58 -9.22 3.63 20.77
C GLY A 58 -10.31 4.69 21.01
N LYS A 59 -10.75 5.39 19.96
CA LYS A 59 -11.87 6.34 20.04
C LYS A 59 -13.18 5.62 20.36
N ALA A 60 -13.45 4.51 19.69
CA ALA A 60 -14.66 3.71 19.93
C ALA A 60 -14.73 3.20 21.38
N ALA A 61 -13.60 2.77 21.95
CA ALA A 61 -13.52 2.34 23.35
C ALA A 61 -13.77 3.48 24.34
N ILE A 62 -13.32 4.71 24.04
CA ILE A 62 -13.62 5.89 24.86
C ILE A 62 -15.13 6.21 24.81
N GLU A 63 -15.78 5.99 23.67
CA GLU A 63 -17.22 6.21 23.47
C GLU A 63 -18.09 5.01 23.91
N GLY A 64 -17.49 3.89 24.35
CA GLY A 64 -18.22 2.68 24.75
C GLY A 64 -18.91 1.96 23.59
N SER A 65 -18.38 2.07 22.37
CA SER A 65 -18.92 1.45 21.16
C SER A 65 -18.09 0.26 20.65
N GLU A 66 -17.01 -0.10 21.33
CA GLU A 66 -16.04 -1.14 20.95
C GLU A 66 -16.61 -2.56 20.95
N ALA A 67 -17.70 -2.80 21.67
CA ALA A 67 -18.40 -4.10 21.69
C ALA A 67 -19.64 -4.15 20.80
N LYS A 68 -19.99 -3.04 20.13
CA LYS A 68 -21.23 -2.97 19.33
C LYS A 68 -21.08 -3.77 18.04
N SER A 69 -21.95 -4.76 17.86
CA SER A 69 -22.03 -5.59 16.66
C SER A 69 -22.72 -4.91 15.47
N VAL A 70 -23.25 -3.71 15.68
CA VAL A 70 -23.95 -2.90 14.69
C VAL A 70 -23.11 -1.69 14.33
N ALA A 71 -23.18 -1.26 13.07
CA ALA A 71 -22.48 -0.09 12.58
C ALA A 71 -22.78 1.14 13.45
N THR A 72 -21.73 1.74 14.00
CA THR A 72 -21.78 2.96 14.81
C THR A 72 -20.81 3.98 14.23
N ASP A 73 -21.21 5.24 14.18
CA ASP A 73 -20.31 6.32 13.78
C ASP A 73 -19.42 6.71 14.97
N VAL A 74 -18.11 6.73 14.72
CA VAL A 74 -17.08 7.21 15.65
C VAL A 74 -16.28 8.27 14.89
N ASP A 75 -16.53 9.54 15.20
CA ASP A 75 -15.86 10.69 14.56
C ASP A 75 -15.98 10.69 13.02
N GLY A 76 -17.18 10.39 12.49
CA GLY A 76 -17.45 10.35 11.05
C GLY A 76 -16.95 9.08 10.33
N ILE A 77 -16.43 8.11 11.09
CA ILE A 77 -15.96 6.82 10.59
C ILE A 77 -16.94 5.73 11.03
N SER A 78 -17.46 4.96 10.08
CA SER A 78 -18.32 3.82 10.37
C SER A 78 -17.49 2.69 10.99
N THR A 79 -17.89 2.23 12.18
CA THR A 79 -17.21 1.17 12.94
C THR A 79 -18.14 0.01 13.28
N ILE A 80 -17.60 -1.20 13.41
CA ILE A 80 -18.24 -2.39 13.98
C ILE A 80 -17.22 -3.07 14.88
N TYR A 81 -17.62 -3.44 16.10
CA TYR A 81 -16.73 -3.90 17.16
C TYR A 81 -15.56 -2.93 17.41
N GLY A 82 -15.84 -1.63 17.33
CA GLY A 82 -14.87 -0.55 17.47
C GLY A 82 -13.88 -0.37 16.32
N TYR A 83 -13.78 -1.33 15.39
CA TYR A 83 -12.90 -1.21 14.23
C TYR A 83 -13.61 -0.58 13.04
N PRO A 84 -12.89 0.15 12.16
CA PRO A 84 -13.46 0.65 10.92
C PRO A 84 -14.10 -0.47 10.08
N VAL A 85 -15.27 -0.19 9.51
CA VAL A 85 -15.91 -1.08 8.54
C VAL A 85 -15.05 -1.18 7.28
N ALA A 86 -15.04 -2.35 6.63
CA ALA A 86 -14.36 -2.55 5.35
C ALA A 86 -15.12 -1.87 4.19
N SER A 87 -15.20 -0.53 4.22
CA SER A 87 -15.91 0.29 3.25
C SER A 87 -15.25 1.67 3.10
N ASN A 88 -15.70 2.42 2.11
CA ASN A 88 -15.28 3.81 1.91
C ASN A 88 -15.63 4.70 3.11
N ASP A 89 -16.73 4.42 3.81
CA ASP A 89 -17.16 5.16 5.01
C ASP A 89 -16.47 4.70 6.30
N GLY A 90 -15.80 3.54 6.28
CA GLY A 90 -15.00 3.03 7.38
C GLY A 90 -13.51 3.26 7.12
N ILE A 91 -12.78 2.19 6.82
CA ILE A 91 -11.32 2.23 6.65
C ILE A 91 -10.87 3.19 5.52
N GLY A 92 -11.69 3.37 4.48
CA GLY A 92 -11.40 4.30 3.38
C GLY A 92 -11.38 5.78 3.81
N LYS A 93 -12.13 6.16 4.86
CA LYS A 93 -12.07 7.48 5.49
C LYS A 93 -11.00 7.57 6.56
N ALA A 94 -10.74 6.46 7.26
CA ALA A 94 -9.78 6.43 8.36
C ALA A 94 -8.32 6.60 7.89
N VAL A 95 -8.01 6.21 6.65
CA VAL A 95 -6.66 6.28 6.08
C VAL A 95 -6.60 7.33 4.96
N VAL A 96 -5.70 8.29 5.12
CA VAL A 96 -5.44 9.31 4.10
C VAL A 96 -4.96 8.63 2.80
N GLY A 97 -5.57 9.00 1.67
CA GLY A 97 -5.20 8.49 0.35
C GLY A 97 -5.96 7.23 -0.09
N LEU A 98 -6.77 6.60 0.77
CA LEU A 98 -7.66 5.48 0.39
C LEU A 98 -9.08 5.93 -0.05
N GLY A 99 -9.41 7.20 0.11
CA GLY A 99 -10.68 7.77 -0.31
C GLY A 99 -10.82 7.91 -1.84
N SER A 100 -12.02 8.28 -2.30
CA SER A 100 -12.29 8.51 -3.72
C SER A 100 -11.33 9.55 -4.32
N GLY A 101 -10.65 9.19 -5.41
CA GLY A 101 -9.66 10.06 -6.06
C GLY A 101 -8.28 10.10 -5.39
N GLY A 102 -8.06 9.34 -4.31
CA GLY A 102 -6.80 9.25 -3.59
C GLY A 102 -5.65 8.63 -4.39
N ASP A 103 -4.55 8.39 -3.69
CA ASP A 103 -3.30 7.87 -4.26
C ASP A 103 -3.37 6.37 -4.56
N TRP A 104 -4.34 5.68 -3.97
CA TRP A 104 -4.54 4.23 -4.12
C TRP A 104 -5.83 3.91 -4.86
N SER A 105 -5.78 2.89 -5.70
CA SER A 105 -6.98 2.26 -6.26
C SER A 105 -7.56 1.32 -5.21
N VAL A 106 -8.86 1.42 -4.93
CA VAL A 106 -9.53 0.67 -3.85
C VAL A 106 -10.73 -0.12 -4.35
N PHE A 107 -10.99 -1.26 -3.70
CA PHE A 107 -12.17 -2.09 -3.93
C PHE A 107 -12.74 -2.56 -2.59
N ALA A 108 -14.01 -2.26 -2.33
CA ALA A 108 -14.71 -2.72 -1.13
C ALA A 108 -15.57 -3.94 -1.46
N ASP A 109 -15.19 -5.10 -0.93
CA ASP A 109 -15.99 -6.32 -0.98
C ASP A 109 -16.94 -6.36 0.22
N THR A 110 -18.17 -5.95 -0.02
CA THR A 110 -19.23 -5.89 1.01
C THR A 110 -19.74 -7.27 1.42
N VAL A 111 -19.50 -8.30 0.61
CA VAL A 111 -19.91 -9.69 0.89
C VAL A 111 -18.93 -10.31 1.87
N ASN A 112 -17.63 -10.25 1.57
CA ASN A 112 -16.59 -10.85 2.41
C ASN A 112 -16.08 -9.92 3.53
N LYS A 113 -16.61 -8.69 3.63
CA LYS A 113 -16.21 -7.66 4.60
C LYS A 113 -14.72 -7.34 4.50
N GLN A 114 -14.28 -7.13 3.27
CA GLN A 114 -12.90 -6.93 2.89
C GLN A 114 -12.73 -5.62 2.11
N TYR A 115 -11.60 -4.96 2.31
CA TYR A 115 -11.25 -3.72 1.64
C TYR A 115 -9.85 -3.87 1.06
N TYR A 116 -9.76 -3.74 -0.26
CA TYR A 116 -8.52 -3.89 -1.01
C TYR A 116 -8.01 -2.52 -1.40
N ALA A 117 -6.70 -2.34 -1.28
CA ALA A 117 -5.99 -1.18 -1.80
C ALA A 117 -4.78 -1.65 -2.62
N THR A 118 -4.60 -1.08 -3.81
CA THR A 118 -3.50 -1.37 -4.73
C THR A 118 -3.03 -0.09 -5.41
N PHE A 119 -1.91 -0.16 -6.11
CA PHE A 119 -1.37 0.98 -6.85
C PHE A 119 -2.39 1.55 -7.83
N LYS A 120 -2.37 2.88 -7.99
CA LYS A 120 -3.32 3.59 -8.86
C LYS A 120 -3.25 3.07 -10.30
N THR A 121 -4.39 2.62 -10.81
CA THR A 121 -4.53 2.05 -12.16
C THR A 121 -5.14 3.03 -13.18
N GLY A 122 -5.56 4.22 -12.74
CA GLY A 122 -6.28 5.19 -13.57
C GLY A 122 -7.74 4.83 -13.86
N THR A 123 -8.20 3.66 -13.41
CA THR A 123 -9.57 3.18 -13.51
C THR A 123 -10.08 2.75 -12.14
N THR A 124 -11.39 2.83 -11.93
CA THR A 124 -12.02 2.31 -10.71
C THR A 124 -11.96 0.79 -10.71
N LEU A 125 -11.53 0.19 -9.60
CA LEU A 125 -11.57 -1.26 -9.45
C LEU A 125 -13.01 -1.74 -9.31
N THR A 126 -13.37 -2.75 -10.08
CA THR A 126 -14.68 -3.41 -10.03
C THR A 126 -14.63 -4.80 -9.40
N ALA A 127 -13.43 -5.28 -9.06
CA ALA A 127 -13.19 -6.58 -8.45
C ALA A 127 -11.92 -6.53 -7.59
N ALA A 128 -11.74 -7.54 -6.73
CA ALA A 128 -10.54 -7.69 -5.93
C ALA A 128 -9.31 -7.88 -6.84
N PRO A 129 -8.21 -7.14 -6.60
CA PRO A 129 -6.95 -7.35 -7.31
C PRO A 129 -6.35 -8.71 -6.96
N THR A 130 -5.65 -9.32 -7.92
CA THR A 130 -4.97 -10.61 -7.74
C THR A 130 -3.53 -10.46 -7.27
N GLU A 131 -2.92 -9.30 -7.50
CA GLU A 131 -1.50 -9.01 -7.27
C GLU A 131 -1.33 -7.60 -6.66
N CYS A 132 -0.19 -7.35 -6.00
CA CYS A 132 0.20 -6.07 -5.41
C CYS A 132 -0.89 -5.38 -4.58
N PHE A 133 -1.41 -6.00 -3.53
CA PHE A 133 -2.47 -5.36 -2.76
C PHE A 133 -2.28 -5.48 -1.25
N VAL A 134 -2.90 -4.55 -0.56
CA VAL A 134 -3.15 -4.61 0.87
C VAL A 134 -4.62 -4.92 1.07
N LEU A 135 -4.90 -5.95 1.86
CA LEU A 135 -6.24 -6.39 2.21
C LEU A 135 -6.49 -6.07 3.68
N TYR A 136 -7.51 -5.26 3.94
CA TYR A 136 -8.08 -5.07 5.26
C TYR A 136 -9.34 -5.92 5.40
N LYS A 137 -9.39 -6.77 6.44
CA LYS A 137 -10.55 -7.56 6.81
C LYS A 137 -11.16 -6.96 8.07
N GLN A 138 -12.45 -6.63 8.00
CA GLN A 138 -13.19 -6.08 9.13
C GLN A 138 -13.25 -7.06 10.30
N ALA A 139 -13.36 -6.54 11.52
CA ALA A 139 -13.69 -7.32 12.70
C ALA A 139 -15.06 -8.02 12.58
N SER A 140 -15.13 -9.24 13.10
CA SER A 140 -16.34 -10.07 13.19
C SER A 140 -16.80 -10.33 14.63
N GLY A 141 -16.06 -9.84 15.63
CA GLY A 141 -16.33 -10.04 17.05
C GLY A 141 -15.37 -9.25 17.93
N THR A 142 -15.49 -9.43 19.24
CA THR A 142 -14.69 -8.71 20.26
C THR A 142 -13.46 -9.48 20.74
N ASP A 143 -13.36 -10.77 20.42
CA ASP A 143 -12.17 -11.54 20.74
C ASP A 143 -11.02 -11.22 19.78
N THR A 144 -9.80 -11.59 20.17
CA THR A 144 -8.59 -11.31 19.42
C THR A 144 -8.54 -12.03 18.07
N ALA A 145 -9.21 -13.17 17.92
CA ALA A 145 -9.27 -13.92 16.66
C ALA A 145 -10.23 -13.28 15.64
N SER A 146 -11.21 -12.53 16.13
CA SER A 146 -12.25 -11.84 15.37
C SER A 146 -11.98 -10.35 15.20
N ALA A 147 -10.83 -9.86 15.68
CA ALA A 147 -10.40 -8.48 15.48
C ALA A 147 -10.12 -8.19 13.99
N ALA A 148 -10.12 -6.90 13.64
CA ALA A 148 -9.75 -6.49 12.29
C ALA A 148 -8.29 -6.88 11.98
N SER A 149 -8.02 -7.21 10.73
CA SER A 149 -6.68 -7.64 10.31
C SER A 149 -6.31 -7.10 8.94
N THR A 150 -5.02 -6.82 8.75
CA THR A 150 -4.49 -6.34 7.48
C THR A 150 -3.41 -7.29 6.97
N THR A 151 -3.49 -7.71 5.71
CA THR A 151 -2.50 -8.56 5.05
C THR A 151 -1.98 -7.91 3.77
N VAL A 152 -0.76 -8.25 3.36
CA VAL A 152 -0.13 -7.76 2.13
C VAL A 152 0.10 -8.94 1.20
N ASN A 153 -0.38 -8.83 -0.03
CA ASN A 153 0.07 -9.64 -1.15
C ASN A 153 1.15 -8.85 -1.90
N SER A 154 2.39 -9.31 -1.78
CA SER A 154 3.57 -8.68 -2.39
C SER A 154 3.98 -9.30 -3.72
N THR A 155 3.21 -10.27 -4.23
CA THR A 155 3.42 -10.78 -5.59
C THR A 155 3.05 -9.67 -6.56
N CYS A 156 4.07 -9.14 -7.20
CA CYS A 156 4.02 -7.96 -8.07
C CYS A 156 4.79 -8.26 -9.34
N ASN A 157 4.23 -9.13 -10.20
CA ASN A 157 4.88 -9.54 -11.43
C ASN A 157 4.54 -8.62 -12.62
#